data_AF-A0A415SAI0-F1
#
_entry.id   AF-A0A415SAI0-F1
#
_cell.length_a   1.000
_cell.length_b   1.000
_cell.length_c   1.000
_cell.angle_alpha   90.00
_cell.angle_beta   90.00
_cell.angle_gamma   90.00
#
_symmetry.space_group_name_H-M   'P 1'
#
loop_
_entity.id
_entity.type
_entity.pdbx_description
1 polymer ?
#
loop_
_entity_poly.entity_id
_entity_poly.type
_entity_poly.pdbx_seq_one_letter_code
_entity_poly.pdbx_strand_id
1 'polypeptide(L)' 'MSHVNKIALCLGHDKAGLQARERIQKHLAERGYRNAFSLFSNLKDWNEDLQALSKPPPELEEQQPVMQMG' A
#
# COMPACT_ATOMS: atom_id res chain seq x y z
N MET A 1 9.50 30.87 -8.38
CA MET A 1 10.18 29.64 -7.89
C MET A 1 9.11 28.75 -7.26
N SER A 2 9.14 27.43 -7.52
CA SER A 2 8.17 26.51 -6.92
C SER A 2 8.43 26.40 -5.41
N HIS A 3 7.40 26.55 -4.57
CA HIS A 3 7.51 26.41 -3.11
C HIS A 3 7.46 24.94 -2.62
N VAL A 4 7.40 23.98 -3.54
CA VAL A 4 7.29 22.55 -3.22
C VAL A 4 8.69 21.97 -2.97
N ASN A 5 8.98 21.69 -1.70
CA ASN A 5 10.29 21.19 -1.26
C ASN A 5 10.35 19.69 -0.99
N LYS A 6 9.20 19.00 -0.93
CA LYS A 6 9.07 17.57 -0.63
C LYS A 6 7.89 16.98 -1.39
N ILE A 7 8.09 15.83 -2.02
CA ILE A 7 7.05 15.12 -2.78
C ILE A 7 7.02 13.67 -2.32
N ALA A 8 5.90 13.23 -1.77
CA ALA A 8 5.67 11.83 -1.45
C ALA A 8 4.90 11.15 -2.59
N LEU A 9 5.38 9.99 -3.05
CA LEU A 9 4.75 9.17 -4.08
C LEU A 9 4.01 7.99 -3.45
N CYS A 10 2.69 8.03 -3.50
CA CYS A 10 1.78 7.03 -2.92
C CYS A 10 1.05 6.25 -4.02
N LEU A 11 1.75 5.34 -4.70
CA LEU A 11 1.18 4.49 -5.76
C LEU A 11 0.85 3.08 -5.23
N GLY A 12 0.23 2.20 -6.03
CA GLY A 12 0.00 0.81 -5.65
C GLY A 12 1.31 0.06 -5.35
N HIS A 13 1.37 -0.77 -4.32
CA HIS A 13 2.52 -1.63 -4.00
C HIS A 13 2.53 -2.90 -4.87
N ASP A 14 2.44 -2.71 -6.18
CA ASP A 14 2.52 -3.75 -7.19
C ASP A 14 3.56 -3.38 -8.27
N LYS A 15 3.80 -4.31 -9.20
CA LYS A 15 4.80 -4.12 -10.26
C LYS A 15 4.53 -2.86 -11.12
N ALA A 16 3.28 -2.60 -11.49
CA ALA A 16 2.93 -1.43 -12.29
C ALA A 16 3.10 -0.14 -11.46
N GLY A 17 2.71 -0.17 -10.18
CA GLY A 17 2.93 0.93 -9.27
C GLY A 17 4.41 1.25 -9.01
N LEU A 18 5.28 0.24 -8.94
CA LEU A 18 6.74 0.42 -8.84
C LEU A 18 7.32 1.07 -10.11
N GLN A 19 6.96 0.56 -11.29
CA GLN A 19 7.41 1.13 -12.56
C GLN A 19 6.94 2.58 -12.73
N ALA A 20 5.70 2.87 -12.33
CA ALA A 20 5.17 4.23 -12.37
C ALA A 20 5.92 5.16 -11.42
N ARG A 21 6.30 4.71 -10.21
CA ARG A 21 7.14 5.49 -9.28
C ARG A 21 8.47 5.85 -9.91
N GLU A 22 9.19 4.90 -10.49
CA GLU A 22 10.48 5.15 -11.13
C GLU A 22 10.37 6.19 -12.23
N ARG A 23 9.35 6.04 -13.09
CA ARG A 23 9.06 7.02 -14.16
C ARG A 23 8.80 8.40 -13.59
N ILE A 24 7.94 8.52 -12.57
CA ILE A 24 7.59 9.81 -11.96
C ILE A 24 8.80 10.45 -11.26
N GLN A 25 9.58 9.68 -10.49
CA GLN A 25 10.79 10.16 -9.82
C GLN A 25 11.80 10.73 -10.83
N LYS A 26 12.00 10.04 -11.97
CA LYS A 26 12.87 10.53 -13.04
C LYS A 26 12.39 11.88 -13.58
N HIS A 27 11.11 12.02 -13.89
CA HIS A 27 10.56 13.30 -14.40
C HIS A 27 10.62 14.42 -13.37
N LEU A 28 10.48 14.10 -12.08
CA LEU A 28 10.62 15.06 -10.98
C LEU A 28 12.07 15.53 -10.86
N ALA A 29 13.03 14.61 -10.91
CA ALA A 29 14.45 14.93 -10.86
C ALA A 29 14.89 15.80 -12.04
N GLU A 30 14.44 15.49 -13.26
CA GLU A 30 14.69 16.27 -14.49
C GLU A 30 14.18 17.72 -14.39
N ARG A 31 13.13 17.96 -13.59
CA ARG A 31 12.55 19.29 -13.34
C ARG A 31 13.14 19.99 -12.11
N GLY A 32 14.14 19.40 -11.46
CA GLY A 32 14.81 19.97 -10.29
C GLY A 32 14.18 19.61 -8.94
N TYR A 33 13.14 18.77 -8.91
CA TYR A 33 12.55 18.28 -7.65
C TYR A 33 13.38 17.11 -7.12
N ARG A 34 14.39 17.43 -6.29
CA ARG A 34 15.34 16.43 -5.75
C ARG A 34 14.83 15.67 -4.53
N ASN A 35 13.75 16.13 -3.92
CA ASN A 35 13.23 15.57 -2.67
C ASN A 35 11.90 14.84 -2.90
N ALA A 36 11.94 13.88 -3.82
CA ALA A 36 10.85 12.97 -4.10
C ALA A 36 11.16 11.60 -3.45
N PHE A 37 10.22 11.06 -2.68
CA PHE A 37 10.38 9.78 -2.00
C PHE A 37 9.10 8.95 -2.10
N SER A 38 9.21 7.63 -1.94
CA SER A 38 8.08 6.71 -2.05
C SER A 38 7.53 6.35 -0.68
N LEU A 39 6.21 6.28 -0.58
CA LEU A 39 5.49 5.62 0.50
C LEU A 39 4.82 4.35 -0.04
N PHE A 40 4.71 3.35 0.82
CA PHE A 40 4.20 2.03 0.48
C PHE A 40 3.09 1.63 1.43
N SER A 41 2.01 1.09 0.87
CA SER A 41 1.02 0.32 1.61
C SER A 41 1.62 -1.04 2.01
N ASN A 42 1.01 -1.69 3.00
CA ASN A 42 1.37 -3.03 3.44
C ASN A 42 0.89 -4.09 2.45
N LEU A 43 -0.32 -3.90 1.91
CA LEU A 43 -0.94 -4.69 0.86
C LEU A 43 -0.76 -4.03 -0.51
N LYS A 44 -1.43 -4.54 -1.55
CA LYS A 44 -1.22 -4.08 -2.94
C LYS A 44 -1.61 -2.62 -3.13
N ASP A 45 -2.50 -2.05 -2.32
CA ASP A 45 -2.74 -0.61 -2.30
C ASP A 45 -3.25 -0.12 -0.93
N TRP A 46 -3.28 1.21 -0.74
CA TRP A 46 -3.75 1.83 0.50
C TRP A 46 -5.20 1.50 0.84
N ASN A 47 -6.05 1.24 -0.16
CA ASN A 47 -7.43 0.87 0.10
C ASN A 47 -7.54 -0.55 0.64
N GLU A 48 -6.68 -1.47 0.20
CA GLU A 48 -6.58 -2.79 0.83
C GLU A 48 -6.08 -2.72 2.27
N ASP A 49 -5.12 -1.84 2.58
CA ASP A 49 -4.69 -1.61 3.96
C ASP A 49 -5.87 -1.17 4.85
N LEU A 50 -6.68 -0.22 4.38
CA LEU A 50 -7.87 0.24 5.11
C LEU A 50 -8.91 -0.88 5.28
N GLN A 51 -9.09 -1.72 4.25
CA GLN A 51 -9.97 -2.88 4.35
C GLN A 51 -9.44 -3.93 5.34
N ALA A 52 -8.13 -4.11 5.45
CA ALA A 52 -7.54 -5.02 6.42
C ALA A 52 -7.71 -4.50 7.86
N LEU A 53 -7.55 -3.19 8.08
CA LEU A 53 -7.74 -2.56 9.38
C LEU A 53 -9.20 -2.52 9.85
N SER A 54 -10.15 -2.51 8.92
CA SER A 54 -11.58 -2.47 9.22
C SER A 54 -12.22 -3.84 9.41
N LYS A 55 -11.50 -4.93 9.11
CA LYS A 55 -12.00 -6.29 9.37
C LYS A 55 -12.02 -6.55 10.88
N PRO A 56 -13.13 -7.05 11.44
CA PRO A 56 -13.11 -7.58 12.80
C PRO A 56 -12.06 -8.70 12.90
N PRO A 57 -11.51 -8.98 14.09
CA PRO A 57 -10.59 -10.09 14.30
C PRO A 57 -11.18 -11.38 13.70
N PRO A 58 -10.35 -12.25 13.08
CA PRO A 58 -10.85 -13.54 12.60
C PRO A 58 -11.55 -14.24 13.77
N GLU A 59 -12.83 -14.55 13.56
CA GLU A 59 -13.58 -15.37 14.51
C GLU A 59 -12.81 -16.68 14.62
N LEU A 60 -12.31 -16.98 15.84
CA LEU A 60 -11.71 -18.27 16.12
C LEU A 60 -12.77 -19.29 15.73
N GLU A 61 -12.52 -20.06 14.66
CA GLU A 61 -13.39 -21.18 14.28
C GLU A 61 -13.54 -22.06 15.52
N GLU A 62 -14.66 -21.90 16.22
CA GLU A 62 -15.01 -22.77 17.34
C GLU A 62 -15.07 -24.16 16.75
N GLN A 63 -14.13 -25.00 17.16
CA GLN A 63 -14.06 -26.40 16.80
C GLN A 63 -15.40 -27.03 17.17
N GLN A 64 -16.27 -27.21 16.17
CA GLN A 64 -17.55 -27.87 16.39
C GLN A 64 -17.26 -29.27 16.92
N PRO A 65 -17.81 -29.66 18.09
CA PRO A 65 -17.60 -31.01 18.59
C PRO A 65 -18.28 -31.98 17.62
N VAL A 66 -17.48 -32.86 17.02
CA VAL A 66 -17.97 -34.02 16.27
C VAL A 66 -18.84 -34.84 17.21
N MET A 67 -20.17 -34.77 17.05
CA MET A 67 -21.07 -35.71 17.70
C MET A 67 -20.89 -37.07 17.02
N GLN A 68 -20.17 -37.95 17.70
CA GLN A 68 -20.03 -39.35 17.32
C GLN A 68 -21.32 -40.08 17.73
N MET A 69 -22.17 -40.43 16.77
CA MET A 69 -23.24 -41.42 16.99
C MET A 69 -22.70 -42.80 16.64
N GLY A 70 -22.67 -43.69 17.63
CA GLY A 70 -22.24 -45.08 17.50
C GLY A 70 -23.31 -46.02 16.96
#